data_AF-A0A531L6U1-F1
#
_entry.id   AF-A0A531L6U1-F1
#
_cell.length_a   1.000
_cell.length_b   1.000
_cell.length_c   1.000
_cell.angle_alpha   90.00
_cell.angle_beta   90.00
_cell.angle_gamma   90.00
#
_symmetry.space_group_name_H-M   'P 1'
#
loop_
_entity.id
_entity.type
_entity.pdbx_description
1 polymer ?
#
loop_
_entity_poly.entity_id
_entity_poly.type
_entity_poly.pdbx_seq_one_letter_code
_entity_poly.pdbx_strand_id
1 'polypeptide(L)'
;DQAGIDTLPIKRRYIRVVKPVRIENGASWAEFRPYDGTRFEIEIDFESPAIGRQLFASDMNADIFRRDIARARTFGFMKDVERLWAAGYALGSSLENSLVIGDDNRVINIGGLRYPNEFVRHKTMDAMGDLALAGARFIGCFRSYRGGHRLNAAALRRLLSDRSAFEIVETTRRERGRTVEKSAVYAPVYAPWMI
;
A
#
# COMPACT_ATOMS: atom_id res chain seq x y z
N ASP A 1 4.52 16.46 -9.48
CA ASP A 1 3.72 17.67 -9.75
C ASP A 1 4.43 18.66 -10.67
N GLN A 2 5.71 19.04 -10.43
CA GLN A 2 6.44 19.98 -11.32
C GLN A 2 6.45 19.59 -12.80
N ALA A 3 6.60 18.30 -13.12
CA ALA A 3 6.58 17.81 -14.51
C ALA A 3 5.19 17.83 -15.19
N GLY A 4 4.10 18.01 -14.43
CA GLY A 4 2.73 17.93 -14.96
C GLY A 4 2.23 16.51 -15.23
N ILE A 5 1.02 16.42 -15.81
CA ILE A 5 0.36 15.17 -16.26
C ILE A 5 -0.17 15.42 -17.67
N ASP A 6 0.21 14.57 -18.62
CA ASP A 6 -0.39 14.55 -19.95
C ASP A 6 -1.44 13.43 -20.05
N THR A 7 -2.58 13.73 -20.68
CA THR A 7 -3.68 12.77 -20.81
C THR A 7 -3.63 12.13 -22.19
N LEU A 8 -3.36 10.83 -22.21
CA LEU A 8 -3.30 10.06 -23.44
C LEU A 8 -4.71 9.68 -23.95
N PRO A 9 -4.91 9.49 -25.27
CA PRO A 9 -6.20 9.14 -25.86
C PRO A 9 -6.63 7.67 -25.63
N ILE A 10 -5.96 6.97 -24.71
CA ILE A 10 -6.26 5.58 -24.34
C ILE A 10 -7.02 5.53 -23.01
N LYS A 11 -8.04 4.69 -22.92
CA LYS A 11 -8.79 4.49 -21.68
C LYS A 11 -7.91 3.81 -20.63
N ARG A 12 -8.02 4.28 -19.39
CA ARG A 12 -7.31 3.67 -18.26
C ARG A 12 -8.00 2.38 -17.84
N ARG A 13 -7.20 1.31 -17.71
CA ARG A 13 -7.63 0.01 -17.21
C ARG A 13 -7.46 -0.10 -15.70
N TYR A 14 -8.34 -0.88 -15.09
CA TYR A 14 -8.38 -1.16 -13.65
C TYR A 14 -8.62 -2.65 -13.41
N ILE A 15 -8.12 -3.16 -12.29
CA ILE A 15 -8.35 -4.52 -11.81
C ILE A 15 -9.51 -4.47 -10.81
N ARG A 16 -10.73 -4.80 -11.23
CA ARG A 16 -11.90 -4.79 -10.34
C ARG A 16 -12.00 -6.12 -9.61
N VAL A 17 -11.92 -6.08 -8.28
CA VAL A 17 -12.12 -7.25 -7.42
C VAL A 17 -13.61 -7.59 -7.38
N VAL A 18 -13.97 -8.83 -7.72
CA VAL A 18 -15.37 -9.30 -7.80
C VAL A 18 -15.74 -10.31 -6.73
N LYS A 19 -14.76 -10.94 -6.08
CA LYS A 19 -14.98 -11.76 -4.88
C LYS A 19 -13.81 -11.63 -3.88
N PRO A 20 -14.01 -11.94 -2.60
CA PRO A 20 -12.93 -11.90 -1.61
C PRO A 20 -11.79 -12.86 -1.95
N VAL A 21 -10.55 -12.40 -1.76
CA VAL A 21 -9.33 -13.21 -1.86
C VAL A 21 -8.47 -12.95 -0.65
N ARG A 22 -8.27 -13.96 0.18
CA ARG A 22 -7.54 -13.88 1.43
C ARG A 22 -6.33 -14.80 1.43
N ILE A 23 -5.25 -14.34 2.03
CA ILE A 23 -4.10 -15.16 2.39
C ILE A 23 -3.76 -14.96 3.87
N GLU A 24 -3.21 -16.00 4.48
CA GLU A 24 -2.80 -16.02 5.87
C GLU A 24 -1.37 -16.55 5.96
N ASN A 25 -0.60 -16.02 6.92
CA ASN A 25 0.74 -16.46 7.23
C ASN A 25 0.96 -16.33 8.74
N GLY A 26 0.73 -17.43 9.47
CA GLY A 26 0.69 -17.43 10.93
C GLY A 26 -0.38 -16.45 11.44
N ALA A 27 0.03 -15.51 12.29
CA ALA A 27 -0.87 -14.48 12.85
C ALA A 27 -1.16 -13.30 11.90
N SER A 28 -0.52 -13.25 10.72
CA SER A 28 -0.64 -12.13 9.77
C SER A 28 -1.53 -12.50 8.59
N TRP A 29 -2.21 -11.53 7.99
CA TRP A 29 -3.06 -11.79 6.82
C TRP A 29 -3.20 -10.57 5.90
N ALA A 30 -3.56 -10.85 4.65
CA ALA A 30 -3.90 -9.84 3.67
C ALA A 30 -5.11 -10.30 2.83
N GLU A 31 -5.96 -9.38 2.45
CA GLU A 31 -7.24 -9.68 1.82
C GLU A 31 -7.66 -8.59 0.83
N PHE A 32 -8.07 -9.00 -0.37
CA PHE A 32 -8.85 -8.17 -1.28
C PHE A 32 -10.33 -8.46 -1.11
N ARG A 33 -11.17 -7.43 -1.10
CA ARG A 33 -12.64 -7.54 -1.12
C ARG A 33 -13.25 -6.67 -2.22
N PRO A 34 -14.41 -7.06 -2.77
CA PRO A 34 -15.20 -6.17 -3.62
C PRO A 34 -15.56 -4.88 -2.87
N TYR A 35 -15.35 -3.74 -3.52
CA TYR A 35 -15.67 -2.42 -3.00
C TYR A 35 -15.74 -1.43 -4.18
N ASP A 36 -16.65 -0.46 -4.13
CA ASP A 36 -16.89 0.49 -5.22
C ASP A 36 -15.96 1.72 -5.15
N GLY A 37 -14.65 1.45 -5.07
CA GLY A 37 -13.61 2.46 -4.93
C GLY A 37 -12.24 1.83 -4.77
N THR A 38 -11.23 2.60 -4.37
CA THR A 38 -9.91 2.06 -4.02
C THR A 38 -9.67 2.32 -2.54
N ARG A 39 -9.95 1.33 -1.70
CA ARG A 39 -9.87 1.46 -0.25
C ARG A 39 -8.68 0.69 0.31
N PHE A 40 -8.02 1.28 1.31
CA PHE A 40 -6.96 0.62 2.08
C PHE A 40 -7.36 0.58 3.56
N GLU A 41 -7.21 -0.59 4.18
CA GLU A 41 -7.35 -0.80 5.62
C GLU A 41 -6.12 -1.54 6.14
N ILE A 42 -5.14 -0.80 6.63
CA ILE A 42 -3.85 -1.35 7.05
C ILE A 42 -3.77 -1.26 8.56
N GLU A 43 -3.56 -2.41 9.17
CA GLU A 43 -3.42 -2.56 10.59
C GLU A 43 -2.05 -3.15 10.92
N ILE A 44 -1.33 -2.46 11.80
CA ILE A 44 -0.07 -2.91 12.35
C ILE A 44 -0.24 -3.21 13.83
N ASP A 45 0.54 -4.15 14.35
CA ASP A 45 0.54 -4.54 15.74
C ASP A 45 1.98 -4.91 16.13
N PHE A 46 2.69 -3.92 16.67
CA PHE A 46 4.08 -4.03 17.10
C PHE A 46 4.14 -4.09 18.63
N GLU A 47 4.99 -4.96 19.15
CA GLU A 47 5.21 -5.09 20.60
C GLU A 47 5.82 -3.84 21.23
N SER A 48 6.57 -3.05 20.44
CA SER A 48 7.16 -1.80 20.92
C SER A 48 6.06 -0.79 21.29
N PRO A 49 6.01 -0.31 22.54
CA PRO A 49 5.03 0.70 22.96
C PRO A 49 5.09 2.01 22.17
N ALA A 50 6.24 2.33 21.56
CA ALA A 50 6.43 3.50 20.70
C ALA A 50 5.52 3.46 19.45
N ILE A 51 5.20 2.25 18.99
CA ILE A 51 4.44 1.99 17.77
C ILE A 51 3.08 1.42 18.15
N GLY A 52 3.05 0.33 18.90
CA GLY A 52 1.85 -0.37 19.33
C GLY A 52 1.01 -0.86 18.17
N ARG A 53 -0.30 -1.00 18.45
CA ARG A 53 -1.32 -1.34 17.48
C ARG A 53 -1.92 -0.08 16.86
N GLN A 54 -1.93 0.01 15.53
CA GLN A 54 -2.45 1.17 14.81
C GLN A 54 -3.23 0.74 13.58
N LEU A 55 -4.27 1.51 13.24
CA LEU A 55 -5.09 1.32 12.04
C LEU A 55 -5.06 2.59 11.18
N PHE A 56 -4.89 2.40 9.88
CA PHE A 56 -5.19 3.41 8.86
C PHE A 56 -6.24 2.84 7.91
N ALA A 57 -7.40 3.49 7.81
CA ALA A 57 -8.50 3.07 6.95
C ALA A 57 -9.03 4.27 6.16
N SER A 58 -8.90 4.25 4.84
CA SER A 58 -9.33 5.38 4.00
C SER A 58 -9.61 4.98 2.56
N ASP A 59 -10.53 5.71 1.94
CA ASP A 59 -10.79 5.69 0.51
C ASP A 59 -9.75 6.55 -0.21
N MET A 60 -8.89 5.88 -0.96
CA MET A 60 -7.67 6.45 -1.48
C MET A 60 -7.93 7.25 -2.76
N ASN A 61 -7.56 8.52 -2.72
CA ASN A 61 -7.49 9.39 -3.88
C ASN A 61 -6.19 10.20 -3.85
N ALA A 62 -5.96 11.04 -4.86
CA ALA A 62 -4.72 11.79 -4.98
C ALA A 62 -4.51 12.80 -3.83
N ASP A 63 -5.59 13.38 -3.29
CA ASP A 63 -5.50 14.38 -2.22
C ASP A 63 -5.23 13.73 -0.87
N ILE A 64 -5.91 12.62 -0.57
CA ILE A 64 -5.60 11.78 0.59
C ILE A 64 -4.15 11.31 0.53
N PHE A 65 -3.70 10.80 -0.62
CA PHE A 65 -2.31 10.36 -0.75
C PHE A 65 -1.33 11.50 -0.43
N ARG A 66 -1.50 12.68 -1.03
CA ARG A 66 -0.59 13.83 -0.81
C ARG A 66 -0.57 14.31 0.63
N ARG A 67 -1.75 14.45 1.25
CA ARG A 67 -1.89 15.02 2.59
C ARG A 67 -1.51 14.01 3.67
N ASP A 68 -2.01 12.79 3.53
CA ASP A 68 -2.10 11.82 4.62
C ASP A 68 -1.06 10.72 4.55
N ILE A 69 -0.50 10.41 3.37
CA ILE A 69 0.40 9.26 3.19
C ILE A 69 1.80 9.71 2.78
N ALA A 70 1.91 10.56 1.76
CA ALA A 70 3.14 10.80 1.01
C ALA A 70 4.36 11.24 1.85
N ARG A 71 4.16 11.85 3.02
CA ARG A 71 5.26 12.31 3.89
C ARG A 71 5.63 11.34 5.01
N ALA A 72 4.97 10.19 5.12
CA ALA A 72 5.23 9.22 6.18
C ALA A 72 6.56 8.48 5.95
N ARG A 73 7.52 8.67 6.85
CA ARG A 73 8.88 8.12 6.75
C ARG A 73 8.91 6.63 7.06
N THR A 74 9.90 5.95 6.48
CA THR A 74 10.27 4.61 6.91
C THR A 74 10.81 4.61 8.32
N PHE A 75 10.85 3.44 8.96
CA PHE A 75 11.23 3.32 10.36
C PHE A 75 11.98 2.04 10.69
N GLY A 76 12.82 2.09 11.72
CA GLY A 76 13.57 0.96 12.23
C GLY A 76 13.97 1.12 13.70
N PHE A 77 14.47 0.05 14.32
CA PHE A 77 14.95 0.07 15.69
C PHE A 77 16.46 0.30 15.73
N MET A 78 16.93 1.07 16.72
CA MET A 78 18.35 1.35 16.91
C MET A 78 19.17 0.06 17.07
N LYS A 79 18.68 -0.88 17.87
CA LYS A 79 19.29 -2.22 18.05
C LYS A 79 19.52 -3.02 16.76
N ASP A 80 18.78 -2.73 15.69
CA ASP A 80 18.91 -3.42 14.41
C ASP A 80 19.90 -2.72 13.46
N VAL A 81 20.24 -1.45 13.70
CA VAL A 81 21.04 -0.63 12.78
C VAL A 81 22.43 -1.22 12.57
N GLU A 82 23.15 -1.52 13.65
CA GLU A 82 24.53 -2.06 13.56
C GLU A 82 24.56 -3.38 12.79
N ARG A 83 23.60 -4.27 13.07
CA ARG A 83 23.48 -5.56 12.36
C ARG A 83 23.19 -5.36 10.88
N LEU A 84 22.28 -4.44 10.54
CA LEU A 84 21.91 -4.15 9.15
C LEU A 84 23.10 -3.56 8.39
N TRP A 85 23.83 -2.63 8.99
CA TRP A 85 25.03 -2.03 8.40
C TRP A 85 26.13 -3.05 8.18
N ALA A 86 26.40 -3.91 9.17
CA ALA A 86 27.37 -4.99 9.04
C ALA A 86 27.03 -5.98 7.91
N ALA A 87 25.73 -6.16 7.61
CA ALA A 87 25.24 -6.98 6.51
C ALA A 87 25.12 -6.20 5.17
N GLY A 88 25.56 -4.95 5.09
CA GLY A 88 25.53 -4.12 3.89
C GLY A 88 24.16 -3.52 3.56
N TYR A 89 23.19 -3.57 4.48
CA TYR A 89 21.86 -2.97 4.34
C TYR A 89 21.78 -1.60 5.01
N ALA A 90 20.81 -0.77 4.60
CA ALA A 90 20.49 0.52 5.24
C ALA A 90 21.67 1.51 5.36
N LEU A 91 22.69 1.41 4.50
CA LEU A 91 23.91 2.24 4.55
C LEU A 91 23.65 3.74 4.36
N GLY A 92 22.55 4.10 3.69
CA GLY A 92 22.11 5.50 3.53
C GLY A 92 21.10 5.97 4.58
N SER A 93 20.78 5.14 5.58
CA SER A 93 19.79 5.48 6.59
C SER A 93 20.33 6.55 7.55
N SER A 94 19.51 7.56 7.83
CA SER A 94 19.81 8.64 8.76
C SER A 94 18.55 9.12 9.46
N LEU A 95 18.69 9.92 10.52
CA LEU A 95 17.55 10.53 11.21
C LEU A 95 16.77 11.54 10.34
N GLU A 96 17.35 12.00 9.23
CA GLU A 96 16.68 12.91 8.30
C GLU A 96 15.69 12.18 7.39
N ASN A 97 15.98 10.93 7.03
CA ASN A 97 15.20 10.14 6.09
C ASN A 97 14.38 9.01 6.73
N SER A 98 14.73 8.60 7.95
CA SER A 98 14.12 7.46 8.65
C SER A 98 13.77 7.80 10.09
N LEU A 99 12.65 7.26 10.58
CA LEU A 99 12.31 7.24 11.99
C LEU A 99 13.10 6.15 12.70
N VAL A 100 13.73 6.48 13.82
CA VAL A 100 14.48 5.50 14.62
C VAL A 100 13.86 5.40 16.00
N ILE A 101 13.60 4.16 16.42
CA ILE A 101 13.11 3.83 17.75
C ILE A 101 14.31 3.40 18.60
N GLY A 102 14.58 4.14 19.67
CA GLY A 102 15.63 3.84 20.64
C GLY A 102 15.29 2.65 21.54
N ASP A 103 16.27 2.19 22.30
CA ASP A 103 16.12 1.03 23.19
C ASP A 103 15.14 1.28 24.34
N ASP A 104 14.90 2.55 24.69
CA ASP A 104 13.90 3.00 25.65
C ASP A 104 12.47 3.06 25.09
N ASN A 105 12.24 2.54 23.88
CA ASN A 105 10.98 2.62 23.14
C ASN A 105 10.51 4.06 22.91
N ARG A 106 11.43 4.97 22.60
CA ARG A 106 11.10 6.34 22.17
C ARG A 106 11.62 6.63 20.78
N VAL A 107 10.92 7.54 20.10
CA VAL A 107 11.38 8.08 18.81
C VAL A 107 12.50 9.07 19.08
N ILE A 108 13.69 8.82 18.52
CA ILE A 108 14.88 9.65 18.78
C ILE A 108 15.02 10.82 17.81
N ASN A 109 14.21 10.87 16.74
CA ASN A 109 14.25 11.95 15.75
C ASN A 109 13.89 13.30 16.38
N ILE A 110 14.74 14.30 16.15
CA ILE A 110 14.47 15.70 16.51
C ILE A 110 13.21 16.16 15.75
N GLY A 111 12.22 16.70 16.47
CA GLY A 111 10.90 17.06 15.94
C GLY A 111 9.89 15.91 15.90
N GLY A 112 10.27 14.70 16.30
CA GLY A 112 9.37 13.57 16.48
C GLY A 112 8.69 13.09 15.19
N LEU A 113 7.42 12.70 15.32
CA LEU A 113 6.60 12.20 14.23
C LEU A 113 5.96 13.36 13.42
N ARG A 114 5.86 13.19 12.10
CA ARG A 114 5.09 14.07 11.21
C ARG A 114 3.59 13.85 11.33
N TYR A 115 3.19 12.63 11.71
CA TYR A 115 1.81 12.24 11.95
C TYR A 115 1.74 11.43 13.25
N PRO A 116 0.68 11.57 14.06
CA PRO A 116 0.53 10.74 15.27
C PRO A 116 0.60 9.24 15.00
N ASN A 117 0.13 8.80 13.83
CA ASN A 117 0.16 7.41 13.37
C ASN A 117 1.04 7.25 12.11
N GLU A 118 2.23 7.87 12.09
CA GLU A 118 3.16 7.85 10.95
C GLU A 118 3.57 6.42 10.53
N PHE A 119 3.72 5.50 11.49
CA PHE A 119 4.14 4.11 11.21
C PHE A 119 3.15 3.34 10.33
N VAL A 120 1.85 3.38 10.65
CA VAL A 120 0.82 2.70 9.84
C VAL A 120 0.57 3.41 8.51
N ARG A 121 0.76 4.74 8.46
CA ARG A 121 0.70 5.50 7.19
C ARG A 121 1.84 5.10 6.25
N HIS A 122 3.05 4.91 6.79
CA HIS A 122 4.17 4.39 6.01
C HIS A 122 3.89 2.97 5.52
N LYS A 123 3.34 2.07 6.37
CA LYS A 123 2.96 0.72 5.92
C LYS A 123 1.82 0.72 4.90
N THR A 124 0.96 1.74 4.92
CA THR A 124 -0.02 1.98 3.86
C THR A 124 0.67 2.42 2.57
N MET A 125 1.67 3.31 2.64
CA MET A 125 2.50 3.70 1.49
C MET A 125 3.21 2.49 0.86
N ASP A 126 3.82 1.64 1.69
CA ASP A 126 4.47 0.39 1.26
C ASP A 126 3.47 -0.50 0.50
N ALA A 127 2.29 -0.76 1.07
CA ALA A 127 1.26 -1.56 0.43
C ALA A 127 0.79 -0.93 -0.89
N MET A 128 0.60 0.39 -0.95
CA MET A 128 0.25 1.07 -2.20
C MET A 128 1.31 0.88 -3.29
N GLY A 129 2.59 0.95 -2.93
CA GLY A 129 3.72 0.71 -3.84
C GLY A 129 3.78 -0.75 -4.31
N ASP A 130 3.72 -1.71 -3.39
CA ASP A 130 3.74 -3.14 -3.69
C ASP A 130 2.60 -3.53 -4.63
N LEU A 131 1.38 -3.02 -4.37
CA LEU A 131 0.21 -3.33 -5.19
C LEU A 131 0.22 -2.63 -6.56
N ALA A 132 0.97 -1.53 -6.70
CA ALA A 132 1.15 -0.87 -8.00
C ALA A 132 1.92 -1.76 -9.00
N LEU A 133 2.67 -2.77 -8.53
CA LEU A 133 3.35 -3.75 -9.36
C LEU A 133 2.39 -4.63 -10.18
N ALA A 134 1.08 -4.56 -9.92
CA ALA A 134 0.05 -5.19 -10.74
C ALA A 134 -0.07 -4.57 -12.15
N GLY A 135 0.55 -3.41 -12.38
CA GLY A 135 0.50 -2.68 -13.66
C GLY A 135 -0.80 -1.90 -13.90
N ALA A 136 -1.81 -2.07 -13.04
CA ALA A 136 -3.06 -1.32 -13.08
C ALA A 136 -3.59 -1.09 -11.66
N ARG A 137 -4.36 0.00 -11.47
CA ARG A 137 -4.99 0.28 -10.17
C ARG A 137 -6.12 -0.70 -9.93
N PHE A 138 -6.25 -1.20 -8.70
CA PHE A 138 -7.40 -2.02 -8.35
C PHE A 138 -8.62 -1.16 -7.97
N ILE A 139 -9.80 -1.72 -8.19
CA ILE A 139 -11.08 -1.27 -7.64
C ILE A 139 -11.52 -2.37 -6.68
N GLY A 140 -11.57 -2.04 -5.40
CA GLY A 140 -11.76 -2.96 -4.31
C GLY A 140 -11.28 -2.36 -2.99
N CYS A 141 -11.29 -3.18 -1.95
CA CYS A 141 -10.71 -2.86 -0.65
C CYS A 141 -9.55 -3.83 -0.39
N PHE A 142 -8.36 -3.29 -0.14
CA PHE A 142 -7.22 -4.05 0.33
C PHE A 142 -7.09 -3.89 1.84
N ARG A 143 -7.10 -5.02 2.54
CA ARG A 143 -7.02 -5.10 3.99
C ARG A 143 -5.80 -5.90 4.39
N SER A 144 -5.08 -5.47 5.41
CA SER A 144 -3.97 -6.26 5.95
C SER A 144 -3.79 -6.05 7.44
N TYR A 145 -3.48 -7.15 8.13
CA TYR A 145 -3.09 -7.16 9.53
C TYR A 145 -1.68 -7.72 9.66
N ARG A 146 -0.80 -6.95 10.32
CA ARG A 146 0.63 -7.25 10.46
C ARG A 146 1.29 -7.56 9.11
N GLY A 147 0.86 -6.84 8.08
CA GLY A 147 1.36 -6.99 6.72
C GLY A 147 2.77 -6.48 6.51
N GLY A 148 3.40 -6.95 5.44
CA GLY A 148 4.68 -6.48 4.94
C GLY A 148 4.86 -6.89 3.47
N HIS A 149 5.95 -6.47 2.83
CA HIS A 149 6.14 -6.62 1.38
C HIS A 149 5.90 -8.05 0.86
N ARG A 150 6.42 -9.07 1.56
CA ARG A 150 6.20 -10.48 1.17
C ARG A 150 4.72 -10.85 1.17
N LEU A 151 3.96 -10.41 2.17
CA LEU A 151 2.53 -10.71 2.28
C LEU A 151 1.73 -9.92 1.23
N ASN A 152 2.06 -8.65 1.00
CA ASN A 152 1.43 -7.83 -0.04
C ASN A 152 1.62 -8.45 -1.43
N ALA A 153 2.86 -8.86 -1.75
CA ALA A 153 3.19 -9.53 -3.00
C ALA A 153 2.46 -10.88 -3.14
N ALA A 154 2.40 -11.69 -2.06
CA ALA A 154 1.67 -12.95 -2.07
C ALA A 154 0.16 -12.75 -2.28
N ALA A 155 -0.43 -11.74 -1.65
CA ALA A 155 -1.85 -11.42 -1.80
C ALA A 155 -2.16 -10.99 -3.24
N LEU A 156 -1.32 -10.12 -3.80
CA LEU A 156 -1.46 -9.69 -5.19
C LEU A 156 -1.31 -10.86 -6.14
N ARG A 157 -0.31 -11.74 -5.93
CA ARG A 157 -0.14 -12.96 -6.72
C ARG A 157 -1.37 -13.86 -6.66
N ARG A 158 -1.94 -14.06 -5.47
CA ARG A 158 -3.14 -14.88 -5.26
C ARG A 158 -4.39 -14.30 -5.93
N LEU A 159 -4.53 -12.98 -5.96
CA LEU A 159 -5.59 -12.29 -6.68
C LEU A 159 -5.44 -12.53 -8.19
N LEU A 160 -4.24 -12.29 -8.74
CA LEU A 160 -4.00 -12.36 -10.17
C LEU A 160 -3.98 -13.79 -10.73
N SER A 161 -3.69 -14.79 -9.90
CA SER A 161 -3.76 -16.21 -10.29
C SER A 161 -5.19 -16.76 -10.38
N ASP A 162 -6.18 -16.09 -9.77
CA ASP A 162 -7.58 -16.49 -9.81
C ASP A 162 -8.38 -15.55 -10.71
N ARG A 163 -8.54 -15.96 -11.98
CA ARG A 163 -9.26 -15.20 -13.00
C ARG A 163 -10.75 -15.00 -12.69
N SER A 164 -11.31 -15.75 -11.75
CA SER A 164 -12.69 -15.53 -11.29
C SER A 164 -12.78 -14.53 -10.14
N ALA A 165 -11.64 -14.06 -9.62
CA ALA A 165 -11.59 -13.10 -8.51
C ALA A 165 -11.54 -11.65 -8.94
N PHE A 166 -11.20 -11.39 -10.19
CA PHE A 166 -11.14 -10.05 -10.74
C PHE A 166 -11.55 -10.02 -12.20
N GLU A 167 -11.88 -8.83 -12.66
CA GLU A 167 -11.99 -8.53 -14.08
C GLU A 167 -11.20 -7.26 -14.40
N ILE A 168 -10.83 -7.08 -15.66
CA ILE A 168 -10.26 -5.83 -16.14
C ILE A 168 -11.38 -4.95 -16.62
N VAL A 169 -11.46 -3.74 -16.08
CA VAL A 169 -12.45 -2.75 -16.51
C VAL A 169 -11.78 -1.50 -17.04
N GLU A 170 -12.40 -0.90 -18.04
CA GLU A 170 -12.12 0.46 -18.46
C GLU A 170 -13.16 1.39 -17.88
N THR A 171 -12.72 2.53 -17.37
CA THR A 171 -13.64 3.60 -16.96
C THR A 171 -13.87 4.56 -18.12
N THR A 172 -15.13 4.85 -18.40
CA THR A 172 -15.52 6.03 -19.17
C THR A 172 -15.69 7.19 -18.20
N ARG A 173 -14.79 8.18 -18.23
CA ARG A 173 -15.04 9.43 -17.51
C ARG A 173 -16.06 10.22 -18.31
N ARG A 174 -17.31 10.32 -17.84
CA ARG A 174 -18.19 11.45 -18.17
C ARG A 174 -18.05 12.53 -17.11
N GLU A 175 -18.09 13.78 -17.56
CA GLU A 175 -18.03 14.96 -16.72
C GLU A 175 -19.10 14.92 -15.61
N ARG A 176 -18.65 15.28 -14.39
CA ARG A 176 -19.38 15.54 -13.14
C ARG A 176 -20.83 15.04 -13.05
N GLY A 177 -21.07 14.09 -12.12
CA GLY A 177 -22.34 13.99 -11.41
C GLY A 177 -23.12 12.68 -11.51
N ARG A 178 -22.65 11.66 -12.24
CA ARG A 178 -23.31 10.33 -12.29
C ARG A 178 -22.30 9.19 -12.24
N THR A 179 -22.79 8.04 -11.75
CA THR A 179 -22.10 6.76 -11.55
C THR A 179 -21.10 6.46 -12.67
N VAL A 180 -19.87 6.09 -12.28
CA VAL A 180 -18.82 5.73 -13.24
C VAL A 180 -19.22 4.44 -13.95
N GLU A 181 -19.54 4.51 -15.24
CA GLU A 181 -19.71 3.32 -16.07
C GLU A 181 -18.38 2.57 -16.18
N LYS A 182 -18.41 1.28 -15.86
CA LYS A 182 -17.28 0.35 -15.92
C LYS A 182 -17.63 -0.71 -16.95
N SER A 183 -16.82 -0.84 -17.99
CA SER A 183 -17.00 -1.89 -18.99
C SER A 183 -15.89 -2.92 -18.80
N ALA A 184 -16.28 -4.19 -18.58
CA ALA A 184 -15.32 -5.28 -18.57
C ALA A 184 -14.69 -5.44 -19.96
N VAL A 185 -13.37 -5.61 -20.00
CA VAL A 185 -12.60 -5.78 -21.23
C VAL A 185 -11.71 -7.02 -21.12
N TYR A 186 -11.54 -7.74 -22.23
CA TYR A 186 -10.54 -8.79 -22.33
C TYR A 186 -9.17 -8.13 -22.56
N ALA A 187 -8.35 -8.07 -21.52
CA ALA A 187 -7.03 -7.45 -21.58
C ALA A 187 -6.00 -8.25 -20.77
N PRO A 188 -4.74 -8.33 -21.25
CA PRO A 188 -3.67 -8.95 -20.48
C PRO A 188 -3.40 -8.17 -19.20
N VAL A 189 -3.06 -8.89 -18.14
CA VAL A 189 -2.57 -8.34 -16.89
C VAL A 189 -1.05 -8.36 -16.93
N TYR A 190 -0.44 -7.19 -16.86
CA TYR A 190 1.00 -7.04 -16.87
C TYR A 190 1.52 -7.06 -15.43
N ALA A 191 1.60 -8.25 -14.84
CA ALA A 191 2.36 -8.46 -13.60
C ALA A 191 3.58 -9.34 -13.90
N PRO A 192 4.73 -9.14 -13.21
CA PRO A 192 5.99 -9.81 -13.53
C PRO A 192 5.94 -11.36 -13.58
N TRP A 193 4.93 -11.97 -12.97
CA TRP A 193 4.73 -13.42 -12.89
C TRP A 193 3.57 -13.94 -13.74
N MET A 194 2.99 -13.11 -14.61
CA MET A 194 1.86 -13.46 -15.49
C MET A 194 2.30 -13.78 -16.93
N ILE A 195 3.60 -14.03 -17.14
CA ILE A 195 4.20 -14.48 -18.40
C ILE A 195 4.17 -16.00 -18.46
#